data_AF-A0A858X6V8-F1
#
_entry.id   AF-A0A858X6V8-F1
#
_cell.length_a   1.000
_cell.length_b   1.000
_cell.length_c   1.000
_cell.angle_alpha   90.00
_cell.angle_beta   90.00
_cell.angle_gamma   90.00
#
_symmetry.space_group_name_H-M   'P 1'
#
loop_
_entity.id
_entity.type
_entity.pdbx_description
1 polymer ?
#
loop_
_entity_poly.entity_id
_entity_poly.type
_entity_poly.pdbx_seq_one_letter_code
_entity_poly.pdbx_strand_id
1 'polypeptide(L)'
;MSLATNDSFAGVVDTGTPRGVVLGRVARHLALFLSIIAVWEASSAFGLVDSLILPRPSAIVVALWDMLFVRGNAWYHMGITLWEALAGFVIGSVVGILLAVAAGLSETFRRYISPYVIVLQVIPRIALAPIIIAWLGFGTSPKIAIGALICFFPPFINTLTGLINIDEDAHEMFRSIGAKKSQIFFSLMLPSAMPIIMAGLKAAISLALIGAIVGEFISAGEGMGVLMQRYSFALNMAASFAVLVMLTVVGYLLFMAMEKVDDHLVYWRNDARMAAMSRKRAKAWRTR
;
A
#
# COMPACT_ATOMS: atom_id res chain seq x y z
N MET A 1 -61.73 14.61 -6.85
CA MET A 1 -61.23 15.99 -7.01
C MET A 1 -59.96 16.13 -6.20
N SER A 2 -58.87 16.46 -6.89
CA SER A 2 -57.49 16.72 -6.44
C SER A 2 -56.64 15.59 -5.84
N LEU A 3 -55.81 15.03 -6.72
CA LEU A 3 -54.45 14.61 -6.44
C LEU A 3 -53.65 15.76 -5.80
N ALA A 4 -52.82 15.46 -4.81
CA ALA A 4 -51.70 16.29 -4.40
C ALA A 4 -50.49 15.36 -4.27
N THR A 5 -49.71 15.31 -5.36
CA THR A 5 -48.41 14.66 -5.44
C THR A 5 -47.43 15.42 -4.54
N ASN A 6 -46.82 14.71 -3.60
CA ASN A 6 -45.80 15.25 -2.71
C ASN A 6 -44.45 15.25 -3.45
N ASP A 7 -44.28 16.20 -4.39
CA ASP A 7 -43.09 16.39 -5.23
C ASP A 7 -42.00 17.23 -4.52
N SER A 8 -41.73 17.01 -3.23
CA SER A 8 -40.80 17.86 -2.46
C SER A 8 -39.40 17.26 -2.19
N PHE A 9 -39.01 16.17 -2.87
CA PHE A 9 -37.67 15.55 -2.70
C PHE A 9 -36.87 15.36 -4.00
N ALA A 10 -37.17 16.13 -5.04
CA ALA A 10 -36.49 16.04 -6.35
C ALA A 10 -35.31 17.01 -6.52
N GLY A 11 -34.64 17.45 -5.44
CA GLY A 11 -33.80 18.65 -5.50
C GLY A 11 -32.53 18.68 -4.68
N VAL A 12 -31.82 17.57 -4.41
CA VAL A 12 -30.44 17.66 -3.88
C VAL A 12 -29.58 16.52 -4.45
N VAL A 13 -28.30 16.83 -4.70
CA VAL A 13 -27.20 16.00 -5.23
C VAL A 13 -27.00 16.07 -6.75
N ASP A 14 -26.78 17.29 -7.24
CA ASP A 14 -25.79 17.53 -8.29
C ASP A 14 -24.42 17.79 -7.62
N THR A 15 -23.57 16.75 -7.51
CA THR A 15 -22.18 16.89 -7.04
C THR A 15 -21.22 17.22 -8.18
N GLY A 16 -21.60 18.15 -9.06
CA GLY A 16 -20.67 18.82 -9.93
C GLY A 16 -19.91 19.88 -9.14
N THR A 17 -18.82 19.52 -8.43
CA THR A 17 -17.92 20.54 -7.90
C THR A 17 -17.47 21.43 -9.07
N PRO A 18 -17.69 22.76 -9.02
CA PRO A 18 -17.34 23.61 -10.15
C PRO A 18 -15.84 23.47 -10.43
N ARG A 19 -15.46 23.26 -11.69
CA ARG A 19 -14.05 23.10 -12.11
C ARG A 19 -13.14 24.19 -11.51
N GLY A 20 -13.65 25.41 -11.32
CA GLY A 20 -12.93 26.52 -10.69
C GLY A 20 -12.57 26.31 -9.20
N VAL A 21 -13.40 25.60 -8.43
CA VAL A 21 -13.12 25.29 -7.02
C VAL A 21 -12.02 24.24 -6.89
N VAL A 22 -11.99 23.26 -7.81
CA VAL A 22 -10.93 22.24 -7.89
C VAL A 22 -9.62 22.88 -8.33
N LEU A 23 -9.65 23.74 -9.36
CA LEU A 23 -8.47 24.46 -9.85
C LEU A 23 -7.84 25.34 -8.75
N GLY A 24 -8.68 26.08 -8.01
CA GLY A 24 -8.22 26.92 -6.90
C GLY A 24 -7.69 26.12 -5.72
N ARG A 25 -8.15 24.88 -5.50
CA ARG A 25 -7.59 23.99 -4.47
C ARG A 25 -6.22 23.45 -4.89
N VAL A 26 -6.09 22.96 -6.12
CA VAL A 26 -4.83 22.46 -6.67
C VAL A 26 -3.77 23.57 -6.70
N ALA A 27 -4.13 24.77 -7.16
CA ALA A 27 -3.23 25.92 -7.18
C ALA A 27 -2.71 26.27 -5.77
N ARG A 28 -3.56 26.22 -4.74
CA ARG A 28 -3.15 26.47 -3.34
C ARG A 28 -2.18 25.39 -2.83
N HIS A 29 -2.43 24.12 -3.14
CA HIS A 29 -1.52 23.04 -2.74
C HIS A 29 -0.17 23.14 -3.45
N LEU A 30 -0.17 23.47 -4.75
CA LEU A 30 1.04 23.71 -5.52
C LEU A 30 1.81 24.92 -5.00
N ALA A 31 1.13 26.02 -4.68
CA ALA A 31 1.77 27.21 -4.11
C ALA A 31 2.44 26.90 -2.76
N LEU A 32 1.75 26.18 -1.87
CA LEU A 32 2.32 25.73 -0.61
C LEU A 32 3.54 24.83 -0.83
N PHE A 33 3.44 23.83 -1.69
CA PHE A 33 4.55 22.93 -2.01
C PHE A 33 5.76 23.69 -2.57
N LEU A 34 5.55 24.57 -3.55
CA LEU A 34 6.61 25.38 -4.16
C LEU A 34 7.24 26.34 -3.15
N SER A 35 6.44 26.90 -2.23
CA SER A 35 6.98 27.76 -1.17
C SER A 35 7.92 27.01 -0.23
N ILE A 36 7.58 25.77 0.14
CA ILE A 36 8.43 24.91 0.98
C ILE A 36 9.74 24.60 0.24
N ILE A 37 9.66 24.21 -1.04
CA ILE A 37 10.84 23.93 -1.86
C ILE A 37 11.71 25.18 -2.04
N ALA A 38 11.11 26.35 -2.26
CA ALA A 38 11.83 27.61 -2.40
C ALA A 38 12.55 28.00 -1.10
N VAL A 39 11.90 27.85 0.05
CA VAL A 39 12.52 28.09 1.36
C VAL A 39 13.68 27.12 1.60
N TRP A 40 13.51 25.84 1.28
CA TRP A 40 14.59 24.85 1.39
C TRP A 40 15.78 25.17 0.47
N GLU A 41 15.53 25.44 -0.81
CA GLU A 41 16.56 25.83 -1.78
C GLU A 41 17.30 27.08 -1.31
N ALA A 42 16.59 28.12 -0.89
CA ALA A 42 17.19 29.34 -0.36
C ALA A 42 18.05 29.07 0.88
N SER A 43 17.54 28.28 1.83
CA SER A 43 18.24 28.00 3.09
C SER A 43 19.57 27.28 2.84
N SER A 44 19.58 26.31 1.94
CA SER A 44 20.81 25.61 1.55
C SER A 44 21.71 26.47 0.65
N ALA A 45 21.14 27.33 -0.20
CA ALA A 45 21.89 28.27 -1.05
C ALA A 45 22.66 29.33 -0.26
N PHE A 46 22.04 29.88 0.78
CA PHE A 46 22.62 30.92 1.63
C PHE A 46 23.52 30.35 2.73
N GLY A 47 23.75 29.03 2.76
CA GLY A 47 24.61 28.37 3.76
C GLY A 47 24.02 28.34 5.17
N LEU A 48 22.70 28.55 5.31
CA LEU A 48 22.01 28.42 6.61
C LEU A 48 21.96 26.96 7.08
N VAL A 49 22.08 26.01 6.14
CA VAL A 49 22.12 24.57 6.39
C VAL A 49 23.29 23.98 5.61
N ASP A 50 24.04 23.09 6.25
CA ASP A 50 25.15 22.38 5.60
C ASP A 50 24.60 21.48 4.47
N SER A 51 25.10 21.72 3.25
CA SER A 51 24.79 20.93 2.05
C SER A 51 25.15 19.43 2.18
N LEU A 52 26.04 19.11 3.11
CA LEU A 52 26.43 17.74 3.45
C LEU A 52 25.38 17.01 4.29
N ILE A 53 24.47 17.74 4.93
CA ILE A 53 23.33 17.19 5.68
C ILE A 53 22.06 17.28 4.84
N LEU A 54 21.82 18.46 4.24
CA LEU A 54 20.61 18.74 3.50
C LEU A 54 20.96 19.35 2.13
N PRO A 55 21.05 18.52 1.07
CA PRO A 55 21.41 19.00 -0.26
C PRO A 55 20.32 19.90 -0.83
N ARG A 56 20.72 20.79 -1.75
CA ARG A 56 19.80 21.67 -2.47
C ARG A 56 18.83 20.84 -3.32
N PRO A 57 17.51 21.15 -3.34
CA PRO A 57 16.55 20.52 -4.25
C PRO A 57 17.01 20.46 -5.70
N SER A 58 17.61 21.55 -6.20
CA SER A 58 18.21 21.62 -7.54
C SER A 58 19.29 20.55 -7.77
N ALA A 59 20.17 20.33 -6.80
CA ALA A 59 21.22 19.31 -6.87
C ALA A 59 20.65 17.89 -6.88
N ILE A 60 19.55 17.64 -6.15
CA ILE A 60 18.84 16.35 -6.17
C ILE A 60 18.29 16.06 -7.57
N VAL A 61 17.71 17.06 -8.24
CA VAL A 61 17.17 16.92 -9.61
C VAL A 61 18.29 16.62 -10.60
N VAL A 62 19.43 17.30 -10.50
CA VAL A 62 20.61 17.02 -11.34
C VAL A 62 21.13 15.60 -11.11
N ALA A 63 21.22 15.16 -9.85
CA ALA A 63 21.66 13.81 -9.52
C ALA A 63 20.69 12.74 -10.02
N LEU A 64 19.36 12.98 -9.94
CA LEU A 64 18.34 12.12 -10.53
C LEU A 64 18.55 11.98 -12.04
N TRP A 65 18.78 13.09 -12.75
CA TRP A 65 19.01 13.07 -14.19
C TRP A 65 20.26 12.29 -14.58
N ASP A 66 21.37 12.53 -13.89
CA ASP A 66 22.64 11.82 -14.11
C ASP A 66 22.47 10.31 -13.93
N MET A 67 21.82 9.91 -12.84
CA MET A 67 21.63 8.50 -12.48
C MET A 67 20.66 7.77 -13.43
N LEU A 68 19.61 8.44 -13.90
CA LEU A 68 18.59 7.86 -14.78
C LEU A 68 18.98 7.80 -16.25
N PHE A 69 19.62 8.85 -16.77
CA PHE A 69 19.81 9.04 -18.22
C PHE A 69 21.26 9.08 -18.65
N VAL A 70 22.18 9.57 -17.82
CA VAL A 70 23.60 9.69 -18.19
C VAL A 70 24.34 8.38 -17.89
N ARG A 71 24.26 7.90 -16.64
CA ARG A 71 24.87 6.63 -16.22
C ARG A 71 23.96 5.44 -16.47
N GLY A 72 22.65 5.63 -16.39
CA GLY A 72 21.63 4.59 -16.59
C GLY A 72 21.67 3.43 -15.59
N ASN A 73 22.48 3.53 -14.52
CA ASN A 73 22.66 2.45 -13.55
C ASN A 73 21.47 2.27 -12.60
N ALA A 74 20.64 3.31 -12.43
CA ALA A 74 19.46 3.27 -11.55
C ALA A 74 18.49 2.14 -11.88
N TRP A 75 18.23 1.91 -13.16
CA TRP A 75 17.19 0.97 -13.62
C TRP A 75 17.47 -0.47 -13.20
N TYR A 76 18.74 -0.87 -13.24
CA TYR A 76 19.17 -2.20 -12.80
C TYR A 76 18.92 -2.41 -11.32
N HIS A 77 19.42 -1.48 -10.49
CA HIS A 77 19.23 -1.51 -9.04
C HIS A 77 17.75 -1.45 -8.66
N MET A 78 16.96 -0.64 -9.37
CA MET A 78 15.51 -0.56 -9.18
C MET A 78 14.80 -1.88 -9.48
N GLY A 79 15.15 -2.53 -10.58
CA GLY A 79 14.59 -3.82 -10.96
C GLY A 79 14.82 -4.90 -9.90
N ILE A 80 16.02 -4.92 -9.31
CA ILE A 80 16.38 -5.85 -8.22
C ILE A 80 15.53 -5.59 -6.99
N THR A 81 15.47 -4.34 -6.52
CA THR A 81 14.67 -3.99 -5.33
C THR A 81 13.18 -4.28 -5.54
N LEU A 82 12.66 -4.00 -6.74
CA LEU A 82 11.27 -4.31 -7.11
C LEU A 82 11.01 -5.81 -7.08
N TRP A 83 11.89 -6.61 -7.65
CA TRP A 83 11.77 -8.07 -7.61
C TRP A 83 11.77 -8.60 -6.18
N GLU A 84 12.71 -8.14 -5.35
CA GLU A 84 12.84 -8.53 -3.96
C GLU A 84 11.59 -8.16 -3.14
N ALA A 85 11.09 -6.92 -3.34
CA ALA A 85 9.88 -6.43 -2.69
C ALA A 85 8.63 -7.20 -3.13
N LEU A 86 8.46 -7.47 -4.44
CA LEU A 86 7.30 -8.19 -4.96
C LEU A 86 7.31 -9.66 -4.55
N ALA A 87 8.46 -10.33 -4.61
CA ALA A 87 8.59 -11.70 -4.14
C ALA A 87 8.30 -11.81 -2.63
N GLY A 88 8.86 -10.88 -1.84
CA GLY A 88 8.58 -10.80 -0.40
C GLY A 88 7.10 -10.54 -0.11
N PHE A 89 6.49 -9.59 -0.84
CA PHE A 89 5.06 -9.29 -0.74
C PHE A 89 4.18 -10.50 -1.03
N VAL A 90 4.44 -11.22 -2.12
CA VAL A 90 3.65 -12.40 -2.50
C VAL A 90 3.77 -13.48 -1.44
N ILE A 91 4.99 -13.83 -1.02
CA ILE A 91 5.22 -14.87 -0.02
C ILE A 91 4.58 -14.49 1.31
N GLY A 92 4.86 -13.30 1.83
CA GLY A 92 4.34 -12.84 3.11
C GLY A 92 2.82 -12.73 3.12
N SER A 93 2.23 -12.21 2.04
CA SER A 93 0.78 -12.06 1.92
C SER A 93 0.06 -13.40 1.79
N VAL A 94 0.57 -14.30 0.95
CA VAL A 94 -0.03 -15.63 0.78
C VAL A 94 0.01 -16.41 2.08
N VAL A 95 1.16 -16.46 2.76
CA VAL A 95 1.29 -17.16 4.05
C VAL A 95 0.39 -16.50 5.11
N GLY A 96 0.34 -15.16 5.15
CA GLY A 96 -0.53 -14.41 6.05
C GLY A 96 -2.01 -14.71 5.84
N ILE A 97 -2.49 -14.66 4.60
CA ILE A 97 -3.87 -14.95 4.26
C ILE A 97 -4.22 -16.41 4.58
N LEU A 98 -3.37 -17.37 4.21
CA LEU A 98 -3.65 -18.79 4.46
C LEU A 98 -3.75 -19.10 5.95
N LEU A 99 -2.82 -18.59 6.78
CA LEU A 99 -2.88 -18.77 8.22
C LEU A 99 -4.09 -18.06 8.84
N ALA A 100 -4.45 -16.88 8.34
CA ALA A 100 -5.62 -16.16 8.80
C ALA A 100 -6.93 -16.87 8.43
N VAL A 101 -7.03 -17.44 7.23
CA VAL A 101 -8.18 -18.26 6.82
C VAL A 101 -8.28 -19.52 7.69
N ALA A 102 -7.17 -20.21 7.96
CA ALA A 102 -7.16 -21.34 8.87
C ALA A 102 -7.64 -20.97 10.29
N ALA A 103 -7.22 -19.80 10.79
CA ALA A 103 -7.68 -19.27 12.08
C ALA A 103 -9.12 -18.73 12.05
N GLY A 104 -9.61 -18.25 10.91
CA GLY A 104 -11.01 -17.84 10.74
C GLY A 104 -11.97 -19.03 10.69
N LEU A 105 -11.53 -20.16 10.13
CA LEU A 105 -12.35 -21.36 9.99
C LEU A 105 -12.36 -22.27 11.24
N SER A 106 -11.34 -22.19 12.09
CA SER A 106 -11.20 -23.03 13.28
C SER A 106 -10.92 -22.21 14.52
N GLU A 107 -11.91 -22.14 15.41
CA GLU A 107 -11.78 -21.46 16.71
C GLU A 107 -10.67 -22.08 17.57
N THR A 108 -10.53 -23.41 17.52
CA THR A 108 -9.46 -24.13 18.21
C THR A 108 -8.10 -23.68 17.71
N PHE A 109 -7.89 -23.66 16.38
CA PHE A 109 -6.63 -23.21 15.81
C PHE A 109 -6.34 -21.75 16.15
N ARG A 110 -7.36 -20.88 16.08
CA ARG A 110 -7.27 -19.48 16.49
C ARG A 110 -6.79 -19.34 17.93
N ARG A 111 -7.40 -20.08 18.87
CA ARG A 111 -7.03 -20.03 20.30
C ARG A 111 -5.56 -20.39 20.52
N TYR A 112 -5.02 -21.37 19.78
CA TYR A 112 -3.61 -21.75 19.90
C TYR A 112 -2.66 -20.76 19.19
N ILE A 113 -3.01 -20.26 18.01
CA ILE A 113 -2.11 -19.40 17.22
C ILE A 113 -2.07 -17.95 17.73
N SER A 114 -3.17 -17.44 18.28
CA SER A 114 -3.30 -16.06 18.79
C SER A 114 -2.15 -15.59 19.70
N PRO A 115 -1.73 -16.32 20.76
CA PRO A 115 -0.62 -15.89 21.60
C PRO A 115 0.70 -15.79 20.82
N TYR A 116 0.98 -16.72 19.91
CA TYR A 116 2.21 -16.69 19.12
C TYR A 116 2.22 -15.51 18.14
N VAL A 117 1.09 -15.18 17.52
CA VAL A 117 0.98 -14.01 16.63
C VAL A 117 1.29 -12.72 17.40
N ILE A 118 0.75 -12.57 18.61
CA ILE A 118 0.99 -11.39 19.46
C ILE A 118 2.48 -11.30 19.80
N VAL A 119 3.10 -12.41 20.21
CA VAL A 119 4.55 -12.44 20.51
C VAL A 119 5.36 -12.07 19.27
N LEU A 120 5.08 -12.68 18.11
CA LEU A 120 5.79 -12.39 16.86
C LEU A 120 5.62 -10.92 16.42
N GLN A 121 4.50 -10.27 16.78
CA GLN A 121 4.27 -8.85 16.48
C GLN A 121 5.17 -7.93 17.32
N VAL A 122 5.48 -8.32 18.55
CA VAL A 122 6.33 -7.55 19.48
C VAL A 122 7.82 -7.71 19.15
N ILE A 123 8.22 -8.83 18.54
CA ILE A 123 9.62 -9.05 18.15
C ILE A 123 10.07 -7.95 17.17
N PRO A 124 11.20 -7.27 17.44
CA PRO A 124 11.78 -6.31 16.51
C PRO A 124 12.23 -7.02 15.23
N ARG A 125 11.36 -7.06 14.22
CA ARG A 125 11.58 -7.82 12.97
C ARG A 125 12.86 -7.44 12.23
N ILE A 126 13.27 -6.17 12.32
CA ILE A 126 14.53 -5.68 11.75
C ILE A 126 15.74 -6.35 12.42
N ALA A 127 15.67 -6.63 13.74
CA ALA A 127 16.75 -7.29 14.47
C ALA A 127 16.93 -8.77 14.11
N LEU A 128 15.95 -9.39 13.43
CA LEU A 128 16.07 -10.77 12.93
C LEU A 128 16.87 -10.86 11.63
N ALA A 129 17.11 -9.74 10.93
CA ALA A 129 17.78 -9.75 9.64
C ALA A 129 19.17 -10.43 9.66
N PRO A 130 20.09 -10.15 10.62
CA PRO A 130 21.37 -10.84 10.70
C PRO A 130 21.24 -12.37 10.87
N ILE A 131 20.23 -12.84 11.61
CA ILE A 131 19.96 -14.26 11.82
C ILE A 131 19.47 -14.90 10.52
N ILE A 132 18.57 -14.23 9.81
CA ILE A 132 18.06 -14.69 8.51
C ILE A 132 19.20 -14.79 7.49
N ILE A 133 20.13 -13.84 7.49
CA ILE A 133 21.33 -13.88 6.64
C ILE A 133 22.25 -15.03 7.05
N ALA A 134 22.46 -15.27 8.35
CA ALA A 134 23.25 -16.39 8.81
C ALA A 134 22.67 -17.75 8.37
N TRP A 135 21.34 -17.86 8.28
CA TRP A 135 20.66 -19.08 7.84
C TRP A 135 20.61 -19.25 6.32
N LEU A 136 20.30 -18.19 5.58
CA LEU A 136 20.05 -18.23 4.14
C LEU A 136 21.27 -17.83 3.30
N GLY A 137 22.34 -17.38 3.94
CA GLY A 137 23.53 -16.85 3.29
C GLY A 137 23.35 -15.45 2.72
N PHE A 138 24.27 -15.07 1.82
CA PHE A 138 24.24 -13.79 1.09
C PHE A 138 23.45 -13.92 -0.21
N GLY A 139 22.94 -12.80 -0.73
CA GLY A 139 22.22 -12.75 -2.00
C GLY A 139 20.77 -12.31 -1.85
N THR A 140 19.91 -12.72 -2.78
CA THR A 140 18.52 -12.26 -2.88
C THR A 140 17.59 -12.90 -1.86
N SER A 141 17.81 -14.18 -1.53
CA SER A 141 16.99 -14.97 -0.60
C SER A 141 16.74 -14.33 0.77
N PRO A 142 17.77 -13.88 1.52
CA PRO A 142 17.56 -13.26 2.83
C PRO A 142 16.73 -11.98 2.75
N LYS A 143 16.88 -11.19 1.68
CA LYS A 143 16.17 -9.92 1.51
C LYS A 143 14.67 -10.16 1.24
N ILE A 144 14.36 -11.16 0.41
CA ILE A 144 12.98 -11.61 0.18
C ILE A 144 12.36 -12.11 1.49
N ALA A 145 13.10 -12.90 2.27
CA ALA A 145 12.61 -13.42 3.56
C ALA A 145 12.34 -12.29 4.57
N ILE A 146 13.22 -11.29 4.66
CA ILE A 146 13.03 -10.09 5.50
C ILE A 146 11.80 -9.31 5.03
N GLY A 147 11.66 -9.09 3.71
CA GLY A 147 10.47 -8.46 3.12
C GLY A 147 9.18 -9.18 3.47
N ALA A 148 9.15 -10.50 3.28
CA ALA A 148 8.00 -11.36 3.61
C ALA A 148 7.64 -11.30 5.11
N LEU A 149 8.64 -11.36 6.00
CA LEU A 149 8.42 -11.31 7.44
C LEU A 149 7.86 -9.96 7.90
N ILE A 150 8.33 -8.86 7.30
CA ILE A 150 7.87 -7.51 7.63
C ILE A 150 6.44 -7.28 7.09
N CYS A 151 6.12 -7.76 5.89
CA CYS A 151 4.80 -7.54 5.29
C CYS A 151 3.75 -8.60 5.63
N PHE A 152 4.10 -9.70 6.29
CA PHE A 152 3.20 -10.81 6.64
C PHE A 152 2.00 -10.40 7.52
N PHE A 153 2.22 -9.48 8.47
CA PHE A 153 1.23 -9.19 9.51
C PHE A 153 -0.01 -8.45 9.03
N PRO A 154 0.08 -7.36 8.25
CA PRO A 154 -1.12 -6.68 7.78
C PRO A 154 -2.09 -7.60 7.03
N PRO A 155 -1.68 -8.46 6.07
CA PRO A 155 -2.55 -9.44 5.42
C PRO A 155 -3.13 -10.44 6.41
N PHE A 156 -2.32 -10.97 7.34
CA PHE A 156 -2.81 -11.90 8.35
C PHE A 156 -3.91 -11.29 9.24
N ILE A 157 -3.61 -10.15 9.89
CA ILE A 157 -4.52 -9.52 10.84
C ILE A 157 -5.80 -9.05 10.15
N ASN A 158 -5.68 -8.34 9.02
CA ASN A 158 -6.86 -7.83 8.32
C ASN A 158 -7.74 -8.96 7.77
N THR A 159 -7.15 -10.04 7.28
CA THR A 159 -7.91 -11.21 6.83
C THR A 159 -8.64 -11.88 7.99
N LEU A 160 -7.94 -12.09 9.11
CA LEU A 160 -8.55 -12.71 10.28
C LEU A 160 -9.69 -11.84 10.82
N THR A 161 -9.44 -10.53 10.99
CA THR A 161 -10.45 -9.56 11.44
C THR A 161 -11.66 -9.54 10.50
N GLY A 162 -11.45 -9.52 9.18
CA GLY A 162 -12.56 -9.52 8.24
C GLY A 162 -13.38 -10.81 8.26
N LEU A 163 -12.74 -11.96 8.48
CA LEU A 163 -13.42 -13.25 8.53
C LEU A 163 -14.21 -13.48 9.82
N ILE A 164 -13.80 -12.89 10.94
CA ILE A 164 -14.43 -13.13 12.24
C ILE A 164 -15.46 -12.07 12.63
N ASN A 165 -15.39 -10.87 12.04
CA ASN A 165 -16.30 -9.76 12.31
C ASN A 165 -17.37 -9.65 11.21
N ILE A 166 -18.16 -10.71 11.07
CA ILE A 166 -19.28 -10.76 10.13
C ILE A 166 -20.56 -10.37 10.89
N ASP A 167 -21.47 -9.70 10.18
CA ASP A 167 -22.82 -9.42 10.68
C ASP A 167 -23.51 -10.71 11.16
N GLU A 168 -23.91 -10.71 12.42
CA GLU A 168 -24.52 -11.86 13.10
C GLU A 168 -25.87 -12.18 12.45
N ASP A 169 -26.65 -11.17 12.06
CA ASP A 169 -27.96 -11.34 11.41
C ASP A 169 -27.80 -12.05 10.05
N ALA A 170 -26.81 -11.65 9.26
CA ALA A 170 -26.50 -12.28 7.99
C ALA A 170 -26.04 -13.73 8.19
N HIS A 171 -25.27 -14.00 9.23
CA HIS A 171 -24.81 -15.35 9.55
C HIS A 171 -25.97 -16.26 10.03
N GLU A 172 -26.88 -15.75 10.86
CA GLU A 172 -28.09 -16.45 11.29
C GLU A 172 -29.04 -16.73 10.12
N MET A 173 -29.23 -15.78 9.22
CA MET A 173 -30.02 -15.95 8.00
C MET A 173 -29.49 -17.09 7.13
N PHE A 174 -28.18 -17.18 6.92
CA PHE A 174 -27.59 -18.29 6.16
C PHE A 174 -27.80 -19.64 6.88
N ARG A 175 -27.76 -19.66 8.22
CA ARG A 175 -28.02 -20.87 9.00
C ARG A 175 -29.49 -21.31 8.93
N SER A 176 -30.44 -20.37 8.94
CA SER A 176 -31.88 -20.68 8.91
C SER A 176 -32.32 -21.33 7.59
N ILE A 177 -31.67 -20.98 6.47
CA ILE A 177 -31.90 -21.60 5.16
C ILE A 177 -31.11 -22.90 4.94
N GLY A 178 -30.40 -23.40 5.97
CA GLY A 178 -29.65 -24.65 5.91
C GLY A 178 -28.34 -24.57 5.09
N ALA A 179 -27.73 -23.40 4.98
CA ALA A 179 -26.47 -23.25 4.23
C ALA A 179 -25.34 -24.07 4.87
N LYS A 180 -24.58 -24.77 4.03
CA LYS A 180 -23.37 -25.52 4.43
C LYS A 180 -22.25 -24.56 4.82
N LYS A 181 -21.31 -25.01 5.67
CA LYS A 181 -20.13 -24.22 6.09
C LYS A 181 -19.34 -23.62 4.91
N SER A 182 -19.19 -24.37 3.81
CA SER A 182 -18.52 -23.87 2.60
C SER A 182 -19.32 -22.75 1.91
N GLN A 183 -20.65 -22.85 1.89
CA GLN A 183 -21.51 -21.81 1.34
C GLN A 183 -21.44 -20.54 2.19
N ILE A 184 -21.47 -20.68 3.52
CA ILE A 184 -21.27 -19.56 4.45
C ILE A 184 -19.90 -18.91 4.19
N PHE A 185 -18.83 -19.69 4.08
CA PHE A 185 -17.50 -19.15 3.83
C PHE A 185 -17.40 -18.39 2.49
N PHE A 186 -17.73 -19.03 1.38
CA PHE A 186 -17.54 -18.43 0.05
C PHE A 186 -18.58 -17.36 -0.31
N SER A 187 -19.78 -17.39 0.29
CA SER A 187 -20.88 -16.51 -0.09
C SER A 187 -21.13 -15.39 0.92
N LEU A 188 -20.70 -15.56 2.18
CA LEU A 188 -20.87 -14.56 3.23
C LEU A 188 -19.52 -14.11 3.80
N MET A 189 -18.72 -15.02 4.35
CA MET A 189 -17.50 -14.64 5.09
C MET A 189 -16.46 -13.96 4.19
N LEU A 190 -16.08 -14.62 3.11
CA LEU A 190 -15.03 -14.15 2.22
C LEU A 190 -15.43 -12.83 1.53
N PRO A 191 -16.61 -12.70 0.88
CA PRO A 191 -17.02 -11.44 0.27
C PRO A 191 -17.11 -10.27 1.25
N SER A 192 -17.61 -10.50 2.46
CA SER A 192 -17.67 -9.46 3.51
C SER A 192 -16.28 -9.07 4.04
N ALA A 193 -15.34 -10.02 4.07
CA ALA A 193 -13.97 -9.78 4.51
C ALA A 193 -13.08 -9.10 3.45
N MET A 194 -13.37 -9.29 2.15
CA MET A 194 -12.55 -8.79 1.04
C MET A 194 -12.10 -7.31 1.17
N PRO A 195 -12.95 -6.35 1.55
CA PRO A 195 -12.54 -4.95 1.65
C PRO A 195 -11.48 -4.71 2.73
N ILE A 196 -11.51 -5.50 3.80
CA ILE A 196 -10.53 -5.46 4.89
C ILE A 196 -9.27 -6.21 4.47
N ILE A 197 -9.39 -7.38 3.81
CA ILE A 197 -8.25 -8.13 3.25
C ILE A 197 -7.43 -7.22 2.30
N MET A 198 -8.10 -6.48 1.40
CA MET A 198 -7.43 -5.56 0.49
C MET A 198 -6.74 -4.40 1.20
N ALA A 199 -7.30 -3.88 2.30
CA ALA A 199 -6.61 -2.89 3.13
C ALA A 199 -5.31 -3.46 3.73
N GLY A 200 -5.34 -4.72 4.17
CA GLY A 200 -4.15 -5.44 4.61
C GLY A 200 -3.10 -5.60 3.50
N LEU A 201 -3.51 -6.02 2.30
CA LEU A 201 -2.59 -6.15 1.16
C LEU A 201 -1.99 -4.79 0.72
N LYS A 202 -2.78 -3.70 0.75
CA LYS A 202 -2.29 -2.35 0.47
C LYS A 202 -1.24 -1.88 1.46
N ALA A 203 -1.41 -2.17 2.75
CA ALA A 203 -0.37 -1.90 3.74
C ALA A 203 0.87 -2.79 3.53
N ALA A 204 0.66 -4.05 3.15
CA ALA A 204 1.72 -5.03 2.97
C ALA A 204 2.66 -4.70 1.82
N ILE A 205 2.17 -4.20 0.68
CA ILE A 205 3.05 -3.88 -0.47
C ILE A 205 4.07 -2.79 -0.12
N SER A 206 3.64 -1.77 0.64
CA SER A 206 4.53 -0.68 1.10
C SER A 206 5.55 -1.20 2.11
N LEU A 207 5.12 -2.07 3.04
CA LEU A 207 6.00 -2.69 4.02
C LEU A 207 6.99 -3.68 3.39
N ALA A 208 6.60 -4.37 2.32
CA ALA A 208 7.49 -5.27 1.59
C ALA A 208 8.62 -4.51 0.91
N LEU A 209 8.33 -3.34 0.32
CA LEU A 209 9.36 -2.45 -0.23
C LEU A 209 10.33 -1.99 0.85
N ILE A 210 9.82 -1.54 2.01
CA ILE A 210 10.66 -1.17 3.15
C ILE A 210 11.52 -2.35 3.60
N GLY A 211 10.94 -3.55 3.69
CA GLY A 211 11.67 -4.74 4.09
C GLY A 211 12.77 -5.16 3.11
N ALA A 212 12.55 -5.03 1.81
CA ALA A 212 13.58 -5.25 0.79
C ALA A 212 14.74 -4.26 0.97
N ILE A 213 14.46 -2.96 1.13
CA ILE A 213 15.47 -1.92 1.35
C ILE A 213 16.28 -2.20 2.65
N VAL A 214 15.61 -2.62 3.72
CA VAL A 214 16.28 -2.99 4.98
C VAL A 214 17.19 -4.20 4.77
N GLY A 215 16.73 -5.22 4.05
CA GLY A 215 17.55 -6.37 3.68
C GLY A 215 18.77 -5.96 2.84
N GLU A 216 18.60 -4.99 1.94
CA GLU A 216 19.65 -4.45 1.11
C GLU A 216 20.74 -3.72 1.90
N PHE A 217 20.41 -2.98 2.96
CA PHE A 217 21.41 -2.32 3.79
C PHE A 217 22.34 -3.26 4.56
N ILE A 218 21.89 -4.49 4.80
CA ILE A 218 22.61 -5.42 5.68
C ILE A 218 23.46 -6.39 4.86
N SER A 219 22.97 -6.88 3.72
CA SER A 219 23.57 -8.07 3.06
C SER A 219 23.52 -8.04 1.53
N ALA A 220 23.53 -6.87 0.91
CA ALA A 220 23.43 -6.76 -0.55
C ALA A 220 24.63 -6.11 -1.24
N GLY A 221 24.98 -6.68 -2.40
CA GLY A 221 25.88 -6.03 -3.37
C GLY A 221 25.15 -5.14 -4.38
N GLU A 222 23.83 -5.30 -4.51
CA GLU A 222 22.98 -4.69 -5.54
C GLU A 222 21.58 -4.35 -4.99
N GLY A 223 20.88 -3.44 -5.67
CA GLY A 223 19.63 -2.84 -5.18
C GLY A 223 19.73 -1.33 -4.90
N MET A 224 18.58 -0.66 -4.82
CA MET A 224 18.47 0.78 -4.57
C MET A 224 18.94 1.18 -3.18
N GLY A 225 18.67 0.37 -2.15
CA GLY A 225 19.17 0.55 -0.80
C GLY A 225 20.70 0.54 -0.75
N VAL A 226 21.34 -0.40 -1.44
CA VAL A 226 22.81 -0.41 -1.57
C VAL A 226 23.32 0.86 -2.23
N LEU A 227 22.64 1.31 -3.29
CA LEU A 227 23.03 2.51 -4.03
C LEU A 227 22.88 3.77 -3.17
N MET A 228 21.79 3.87 -2.39
CA MET A 228 21.60 4.92 -1.38
C MET A 228 22.71 4.92 -0.34
N GLN A 229 23.03 3.76 0.22
CA GLN A 229 24.04 3.58 1.25
C GLN A 229 25.44 3.95 0.74
N ARG A 230 25.78 3.55 -0.49
CA ARG A 230 27.05 3.94 -1.15
C ARG A 230 27.17 5.44 -1.30
N TYR A 231 26.13 6.12 -1.78
CA TYR A 231 26.15 7.59 -1.90
C TYR A 231 26.22 8.27 -0.54
N SER A 232 25.51 7.74 0.46
CA SER A 232 25.57 8.26 1.83
C SER A 232 26.97 8.13 2.44
N PHE A 233 27.64 7.00 2.27
CA PHE A 233 29.01 6.79 2.75
C PHE A 233 30.05 7.61 1.97
N ALA A 234 29.78 7.90 0.69
CA ALA A 234 30.59 8.81 -0.11
C ALA A 234 30.28 10.29 0.16
N LEU A 235 29.42 10.60 1.13
CA LEU A 235 28.94 11.96 1.46
C LEU A 235 28.29 12.70 0.27
N ASN A 236 27.87 11.97 -0.76
CA ASN A 236 27.10 12.52 -1.87
C ASN A 236 25.61 12.48 -1.51
N MET A 237 25.20 13.41 -0.64
CA MET A 237 23.81 13.45 -0.19
C MET A 237 22.83 13.78 -1.30
N ALA A 238 23.21 14.56 -2.31
CA ALA A 238 22.34 14.84 -3.45
C ALA A 238 21.91 13.55 -4.17
N ALA A 239 22.86 12.64 -4.42
CA ALA A 239 22.57 11.34 -5.03
C ALA A 239 21.84 10.38 -4.08
N SER A 240 22.13 10.42 -2.77
CA SER A 240 21.38 9.64 -1.77
C SER A 240 19.91 10.05 -1.70
N PHE A 241 19.63 11.36 -1.66
CA PHE A 241 18.27 11.90 -1.71
C PHE A 241 17.60 11.62 -3.07
N ALA A 242 18.33 11.63 -4.18
CA ALA A 242 17.80 11.23 -5.48
C ALA A 242 17.29 9.78 -5.46
N VAL A 243 18.05 8.85 -4.86
CA VAL A 243 17.60 7.48 -4.65
C VAL A 243 16.35 7.43 -3.77
N LEU A 244 16.31 8.20 -2.67
CA LEU A 244 15.14 8.27 -1.78
C LEU A 244 13.88 8.76 -2.53
N VAL A 245 14.00 9.77 -3.38
CA VAL A 245 12.90 10.24 -4.24
C VAL A 245 12.46 9.14 -5.20
N MET A 246 13.39 8.41 -5.81
CA MET A 246 13.07 7.33 -6.72
C MET A 246 12.31 6.18 -6.02
N LEU A 247 12.76 5.79 -4.82
CA LEU A 247 12.08 4.82 -3.97
C LEU A 247 10.68 5.29 -3.56
N THR A 248 10.52 6.59 -3.27
CA THR A 248 9.22 7.19 -2.94
C THR A 248 8.24 7.10 -4.13
N VAL A 249 8.70 7.44 -5.33
CA VAL A 249 7.90 7.32 -6.55
C VAL A 249 7.48 5.87 -6.78
N VAL A 250 8.40 4.93 -6.65
CA VAL A 250 8.12 3.50 -6.84
C VAL A 250 7.15 2.97 -5.78
N GLY A 251 7.35 3.32 -4.51
CA GLY A 251 6.42 2.96 -3.44
C GLY A 251 5.01 3.52 -3.68
N TYR A 252 4.90 4.77 -4.14
CA TYR A 252 3.63 5.36 -4.53
C TYR A 252 2.98 4.62 -5.72
N LEU A 253 3.75 4.29 -6.76
CA LEU A 253 3.25 3.54 -7.91
C LEU A 253 2.75 2.14 -7.52
N LEU A 254 3.47 1.43 -6.64
CA LEU A 254 3.05 0.13 -6.11
C LEU A 254 1.76 0.24 -5.29
N PHE A 255 1.65 1.27 -4.44
CA PHE A 255 0.43 1.52 -3.68
C PHE A 255 -0.76 1.80 -4.61
N MET A 256 -0.59 2.68 -5.60
CA MET A 256 -1.63 3.01 -6.57
C MET A 256 -2.01 1.80 -7.45
N ALA A 257 -1.04 0.93 -7.78
CA ALA A 257 -1.33 -0.34 -8.46
C ALA A 257 -2.23 -1.23 -7.60
N MET A 258 -1.96 -1.34 -6.30
CA MET A 258 -2.81 -2.09 -5.37
C MET A 258 -4.18 -1.44 -5.16
N GLU A 259 -4.28 -0.12 -5.22
CA GLU A 259 -5.58 0.58 -5.19
C GLU A 259 -6.44 0.24 -6.40
N LYS A 260 -5.84 0.17 -7.61
CA LYS A 260 -6.55 -0.28 -8.81
C LYS A 260 -7.00 -1.75 -8.70
N VAL A 261 -6.20 -2.60 -8.06
CA VAL A 261 -6.57 -4.00 -7.78
C VAL A 261 -7.76 -4.06 -6.81
N ASP A 262 -7.74 -3.28 -5.74
CA ASP A 262 -8.86 -3.16 -4.79
C ASP A 262 -10.15 -2.70 -5.49
N ASP A 263 -10.07 -1.66 -6.33
CA ASP A 263 -11.21 -1.15 -7.09
C ASP A 263 -11.80 -2.14 -8.10
N HIS A 264 -10.97 -3.08 -8.58
CA HIS A 264 -11.40 -4.13 -9.49
C HIS A 264 -12.03 -5.30 -8.74
N LEU A 265 -11.44 -5.73 -7.63
CA LEU A 265 -11.90 -6.87 -6.84
C LEU A 265 -13.10 -6.52 -5.95
N VAL A 266 -13.11 -5.36 -5.32
CA VAL A 266 -14.12 -4.90 -4.35
C VAL A 266 -15.01 -3.83 -4.97
N TYR A 267 -15.53 -4.10 -6.15
CA TYR A 267 -16.32 -3.13 -6.92
C TYR A 267 -17.64 -2.74 -6.23
N TRP A 268 -18.18 -3.62 -5.36
CA TRP A 268 -19.48 -3.45 -4.70
C TRP A 268 -19.48 -2.40 -3.58
N ARG A 269 -18.32 -2.01 -3.05
CA ARG A 269 -18.19 -0.97 -2.02
C ARG A 269 -18.12 0.45 -2.59
N ASN A 270 -17.83 0.60 -3.88
CA ASN A 270 -17.74 1.93 -4.47
C ASN A 270 -19.15 2.48 -4.77
N ASP A 271 -19.78 3.10 -3.76
CA ASP A 271 -21.07 3.80 -3.85
C ASP A 271 -21.11 4.78 -5.03
N ALA A 272 -19.98 5.43 -5.33
CA ALA A 272 -19.81 6.31 -6.48
C ALA A 272 -19.96 5.58 -7.83
N ARG A 273 -19.50 4.33 -7.92
CA ARG A 273 -19.60 3.46 -9.11
C ARG A 273 -21.00 2.84 -9.22
N MET A 274 -21.59 2.43 -8.11
CA MET A 274 -22.99 1.98 -8.05
C MET A 274 -23.95 3.12 -8.45
N ALA A 275 -23.73 4.33 -7.94
CA ALA A 275 -24.47 5.52 -8.36
C ALA A 275 -24.23 5.87 -9.84
N ALA A 276 -23.00 5.73 -10.37
CA ALA A 276 -22.72 5.93 -11.78
C ALA A 276 -23.39 4.88 -12.70
N MET A 277 -23.40 3.61 -12.29
CA MET A 277 -24.08 2.53 -13.02
C MET A 277 -25.60 2.66 -12.94
N SER A 278 -26.13 3.03 -11.78
CA SER A 278 -27.56 3.35 -11.60
C SER A 278 -27.97 4.52 -12.50
N ARG A 279 -27.19 5.61 -12.54
CA ARG A 279 -27.42 6.74 -13.47
C ARG A 279 -27.35 6.32 -14.95
N LYS A 280 -26.38 5.48 -15.32
CA LYS A 280 -26.25 4.97 -16.70
C LYS A 280 -27.43 4.08 -17.09
N ARG A 281 -27.88 3.19 -16.20
CA ARG A 281 -29.07 2.37 -16.40
C ARG A 281 -30.31 3.27 -16.47
N ALA A 282 -30.53 4.16 -15.51
CA ALA A 282 -31.67 5.10 -15.50
C ALA A 282 -31.75 5.94 -16.78
N LYS A 283 -30.62 6.37 -17.34
CA LYS A 283 -30.57 7.09 -18.61
C LYS A 283 -31.01 6.22 -19.81
N ALA A 284 -30.62 4.94 -19.82
CA ALA A 284 -31.03 4.00 -20.87
C ALA A 284 -32.54 3.64 -20.82
N TRP A 285 -33.15 3.68 -19.63
CA TRP A 285 -34.60 3.46 -19.46
C TRP A 285 -35.44 4.68 -19.87
N ARG A 286 -34.89 5.89 -19.84
CA ARG A 286 -35.59 7.13 -20.27
C ARG A 286 -35.57 7.35 -21.79
N THR A 287 -34.75 6.59 -22.51
CA THR A 287 -34.60 6.67 -23.97
C THR A 287 -35.35 5.54 -24.72
N ARG A 288 -36.22 4.81 -24.02
CA ARG A 288 -37.17 3.84 -24.57
C ARG A 288 -38.57 4.33 -24.24
#